data_AF-A0A3N5IE07-F1
#
_entry.id   AF-A0A3N5IE07-F1
#
_cell.length_a   1.000
_cell.length_b   1.000
_cell.length_c   1.000
_cell.angle_alpha   90.00
_cell.angle_beta   90.00
_cell.angle_gamma   90.00
#
_symmetry.space_group_name_H-M   'P 1'
#
loop_
_entity.id
_entity.type
_entity.pdbx_description
1 polymer ?
#
loop_
_entity_poly.entity_id
_entity_poly.type
_entity_poly.pdbx_seq_one_letter_code
_entity_poly.pdbx_strand_id
1 'polypeptide(L)'
;MMAWWPWRRSSTSLAQLVTDGFVALDLETTGLDTRRDAVVSLAAIPFVDRQPQPGLRTLVNPGRPIPAASTRIHGLDDAAVASGPPIARVLPELAAACDGRVLVGHAIDFDLAVLTRDARAAALPPLRNPALDTRHLALALDRHLREITLEGLAERLGVPVIDRHTAAGDALTAGLILLRLLRDFEAKGVRTLADLLRLQREARRRR
;
A
#
# COMPACT_ATOMS: atom_id res chain seq x y z
N MET A 1 15.63 12.29 -23.84
CA MET A 1 16.56 11.35 -23.19
C MET A 1 16.26 11.36 -21.70
N MET A 2 15.35 10.48 -21.25
CA MET A 2 14.80 10.54 -19.89
C MET A 2 15.84 10.03 -18.90
N ALA A 3 16.24 10.92 -17.98
CA ALA A 3 17.19 10.63 -16.94
C ALA A 3 16.67 9.46 -16.08
N TRP A 4 17.52 8.44 -15.96
CA TRP A 4 17.40 7.39 -14.96
C TRP A 4 17.47 8.08 -13.59
N TRP A 5 16.36 8.21 -12.86
CA TRP A 5 16.39 8.75 -11.49
C TRP A 5 16.64 7.60 -10.51
N PRO A 6 17.82 7.50 -9.88
CA PRO A 6 17.97 6.66 -8.70
C PRO A 6 17.20 7.37 -7.59
N TRP A 7 16.28 6.65 -6.95
CA TRP A 7 15.55 7.12 -5.78
C TRP A 7 16.56 7.68 -4.75
N ARG A 8 16.73 9.01 -4.72
CA ARG A 8 17.60 9.69 -3.78
C ARG A 8 16.92 9.62 -2.42
N ARG A 9 17.53 8.90 -1.49
CA ARG A 9 17.66 9.18 -0.04
C ARG A 9 17.60 7.89 0.79
N SER A 10 18.63 7.04 0.66
CA SER A 10 18.95 6.03 1.67
C SER A 10 19.08 6.65 3.08
N SER A 11 19.37 7.96 3.15
CA SER A 11 19.52 8.77 4.36
C SER A 11 18.24 9.47 4.83
N THR A 12 17.05 9.23 4.24
CA THR A 12 15.79 9.80 4.76
C THR A 12 15.62 9.38 6.21
N SER A 13 15.63 10.35 7.13
CA SER A 13 15.31 10.12 8.54
C SER A 13 13.83 9.76 8.72
N LEU A 14 13.47 9.08 9.81
CA LEU A 14 12.06 8.80 10.11
C LEU A 14 11.24 10.08 10.29
N ALA A 15 11.86 11.12 10.86
CA ALA A 15 11.24 12.45 10.95
C ALA A 15 10.91 13.00 9.55
N GLN A 16 11.86 12.95 8.61
CA GLN A 16 11.62 13.37 7.22
C GLN A 16 10.59 12.51 6.50
N LEU A 17 10.56 11.19 6.73
CA LEU A 17 9.53 10.31 6.17
C LEU A 17 8.12 10.75 6.60
N VAL A 18 8.00 11.26 7.83
CA VAL A 18 6.73 11.75 8.38
C VAL A 18 6.39 13.16 7.88
N THR A 19 7.36 14.06 7.78
CA THR A 19 7.13 15.46 7.33
C THR A 19 7.00 15.56 5.82
N ASP A 20 7.95 15.02 5.05
CA ASP A 20 7.95 15.04 3.57
C ASP A 20 6.83 14.12 3.03
N GLY A 21 6.47 13.12 3.84
CA GLY A 21 5.30 12.29 3.64
C GLY A 21 5.54 10.99 2.88
N PHE A 22 4.52 10.14 2.92
CA PHE A 22 4.44 8.86 2.22
C PHE A 22 3.07 8.73 1.56
N VAL A 23 2.84 7.65 0.80
CA VAL A 23 1.55 7.33 0.21
C VAL A 23 1.13 5.94 0.68
N ALA A 24 0.00 5.86 1.36
CA ALA A 24 -0.62 4.59 1.70
C ALA A 24 -1.42 4.08 0.49
N LEU A 25 -1.22 2.83 0.10
CA LEU A 25 -1.75 2.20 -1.10
C LEU A 25 -2.44 0.90 -0.72
N ASP A 26 -3.61 0.67 -1.31
CA ASP A 26 -4.35 -0.59 -1.21
C ASP A 26 -5.23 -0.79 -2.45
N LEU A 27 -5.48 -2.05 -2.80
CA LEU A 27 -6.32 -2.49 -3.92
C LEU A 27 -7.39 -3.47 -3.47
N GLU A 28 -8.59 -3.29 -4.00
CA GLU A 28 -9.57 -4.37 -4.08
C GLU A 28 -9.48 -5.04 -5.45
N THR A 29 -9.63 -6.37 -5.48
CA THR A 29 -9.43 -7.15 -6.71
C THR A 29 -10.48 -8.25 -6.88
N THR A 30 -10.59 -8.79 -8.09
CA THR A 30 -11.49 -9.92 -8.38
C THR A 30 -11.09 -11.22 -7.67
N GLY A 31 -9.92 -11.29 -7.03
CA GLY A 31 -9.39 -12.47 -6.35
C GLY A 31 -7.93 -12.29 -5.95
N LEU A 32 -7.31 -13.32 -5.39
CA LEU A 32 -5.97 -13.22 -4.76
C LEU A 32 -4.81 -13.78 -5.61
N ASP A 33 -5.01 -14.04 -6.91
CA ASP A 33 -3.93 -14.45 -7.82
C ASP A 33 -3.38 -13.26 -8.62
N THR A 34 -2.19 -12.79 -8.23
CA THR A 34 -1.49 -11.64 -8.83
C THR A 34 -1.23 -11.78 -10.33
N ARG A 35 -1.32 -13.00 -10.89
CA ARG A 35 -1.08 -13.24 -12.33
C ARG A 35 -2.34 -13.09 -13.18
N ARG A 36 -3.53 -13.20 -12.59
CA ARG A 36 -4.80 -13.23 -13.35
C ARG A 36 -5.90 -12.32 -12.82
N ASP A 37 -5.96 -12.05 -11.52
CA ASP A 37 -7.06 -11.29 -10.93
C ASP A 37 -6.90 -9.78 -11.15
N ALA A 38 -8.00 -9.10 -11.44
CA ALA A 38 -8.03 -7.72 -11.90
C ALA A 38 -8.39 -6.76 -10.76
N VAL A 39 -7.88 -5.52 -10.84
CA VAL A 39 -8.23 -4.45 -9.90
C VAL A 39 -9.69 -4.02 -10.10
N VAL A 40 -10.43 -3.88 -9.01
CA VAL A 40 -11.82 -3.37 -8.98
C VAL A 40 -11.93 -2.02 -8.27
N SER A 41 -11.03 -1.74 -7.33
CA SER A 41 -10.86 -0.41 -6.73
C SER A 41 -9.41 -0.20 -6.31
N LEU A 42 -9.00 1.06 -6.29
CA LEU A 42 -7.66 1.47 -5.88
C LEU A 42 -7.76 2.73 -5.03
N ALA A 43 -6.92 2.82 -3.99
CA ALA A 43 -6.68 4.05 -3.27
C ALA A 43 -5.19 4.30 -3.05
N ALA A 44 -4.75 5.53 -3.29
CA ALA A 44 -3.42 6.03 -2.97
C ALA A 44 -3.57 7.33 -2.16
N ILE A 45 -3.41 7.21 -0.85
CA ILE A 45 -3.68 8.28 0.13
C ILE A 45 -2.36 8.87 0.64
N PRO A 46 -2.05 10.13 0.33
CA PRO A 46 -0.85 10.77 0.86
C PRO A 46 -1.02 11.03 2.36
N PHE A 47 0.06 10.82 3.10
CA PHE A 47 0.22 11.29 4.47
C PHE A 47 1.32 12.35 4.49
N VAL A 48 1.04 13.50 5.11
CA VAL A 48 1.97 14.62 5.30
C VAL A 48 1.79 15.12 6.73
N ASP A 49 2.88 15.35 7.44
CA ASP A 49 2.86 15.79 8.85
C ASP A 49 1.95 14.92 9.74
N ARG A 50 2.02 13.59 9.55
CA ARG A 50 1.21 12.58 10.26
C ARG A 50 -0.29 12.60 9.94
N GLN A 51 -0.74 13.43 9.02
CA GLN A 51 -2.15 13.57 8.67
C GLN A 51 -2.42 13.00 7.28
N PRO A 52 -3.50 12.21 7.10
CA PRO A 52 -3.95 11.82 5.78
C PRO A 52 -4.43 13.06 5.01
N GLN A 53 -4.12 13.11 3.74
CA GLN A 53 -4.52 14.15 2.80
C GLN A 53 -5.49 13.56 1.76
N PRO A 54 -6.28 14.40 1.07
CA PRO A 54 -7.01 13.95 -0.11
C PRO A 54 -6.06 13.28 -1.12
N GLY A 55 -6.48 12.14 -1.66
CA GLY A 55 -5.66 11.32 -2.54
C GLY A 55 -6.47 10.69 -3.66
N LEU A 56 -5.80 9.89 -4.50
CA LEU A 56 -6.46 9.15 -5.56
C LEU A 56 -7.32 8.05 -4.94
N ARG A 57 -8.61 8.03 -5.28
CA ARG A 57 -9.57 6.98 -4.91
C ARG A 57 -10.42 6.72 -6.13
N THR A 58 -10.42 5.51 -6.65
CA THR A 58 -11.15 5.21 -7.88
C THR A 58 -11.69 3.78 -7.91
N LEU A 59 -12.83 3.62 -8.56
CA LEU A 59 -13.32 2.33 -9.00
C LEU A 59 -12.72 2.02 -10.36
N VAL A 60 -12.45 0.75 -10.62
CA VAL A 60 -11.83 0.29 -11.85
C VAL A 60 -12.77 -0.74 -12.47
N ASN A 61 -13.12 -0.55 -13.74
CA ASN A 61 -13.84 -1.59 -14.46
C ASN A 61 -12.83 -2.71 -14.82
N PRO A 62 -12.96 -3.92 -14.25
CA PRO A 62 -12.00 -4.99 -14.45
C PRO A 62 -12.14 -5.68 -15.82
N GLY A 63 -13.14 -5.30 -16.62
CA GLY A 63 -13.43 -5.87 -17.94
C GLY A 63 -13.86 -7.35 -17.89
N ARG A 64 -14.30 -7.83 -16.72
CA ARG A 64 -14.71 -9.21 -16.45
C ARG A 64 -15.69 -9.29 -15.28
N PRO A 65 -16.45 -10.38 -15.14
CA PRO A 65 -17.30 -10.59 -13.97
C PRO A 65 -16.48 -10.66 -12.68
N ILE A 66 -16.96 -10.00 -11.63
CA ILE A 66 -16.41 -10.07 -10.27
C ILE A 66 -17.00 -11.31 -9.57
N PRO A 67 -16.16 -12.23 -9.06
CA PRO A 67 -16.64 -13.39 -8.31
C PRO A 67 -17.40 -12.98 -7.04
N ALA A 68 -18.52 -13.65 -6.77
CA ALA A 68 -19.33 -13.42 -5.56
C ALA A 68 -18.56 -13.61 -4.24
N ALA A 69 -17.46 -14.36 -4.24
CA ALA A 69 -16.58 -14.47 -3.09
C ALA A 69 -15.87 -13.14 -2.78
N SER A 70 -15.40 -12.42 -3.79
CA SER A 70 -14.72 -11.12 -3.64
C SER A 70 -15.72 -10.01 -3.35
N THR A 71 -16.87 -9.99 -4.04
CA THR A 71 -17.97 -9.06 -3.75
C THR A 71 -18.46 -9.16 -2.29
N ARG A 72 -18.48 -10.36 -1.69
CA ARG A 72 -18.82 -10.52 -0.27
C ARG A 72 -17.82 -9.88 0.69
N ILE A 73 -16.58 -9.64 0.26
CA ILE A 73 -15.54 -9.00 1.05
C ILE A 73 -15.63 -7.48 0.89
N HIS A 74 -15.48 -6.97 -0.33
CA HIS A 74 -15.34 -5.53 -0.58
C HIS A 74 -16.64 -4.83 -1.00
N GLY A 75 -17.75 -5.57 -1.17
CA GLY A 75 -19.06 -4.99 -1.48
C GLY A 75 -19.24 -4.42 -2.88
N LEU A 76 -18.28 -4.65 -3.80
CA LEU A 76 -18.35 -4.15 -5.18
C LEU A 76 -18.78 -5.27 -6.12
N ASP A 77 -19.86 -5.06 -6.86
CA ASP A 77 -20.34 -5.93 -7.91
C ASP A 77 -20.07 -5.32 -9.30
N ASP A 78 -20.44 -6.05 -10.35
CA ASP A 78 -20.24 -5.63 -11.74
C ASP A 78 -20.92 -4.28 -12.03
N ALA A 79 -22.07 -4.01 -11.41
CA ALA A 79 -22.84 -2.78 -11.62
C ALA A 79 -22.13 -1.57 -10.98
N ALA A 80 -21.59 -1.75 -9.77
CA ALA A 80 -20.87 -0.70 -9.04
C ALA A 80 -19.65 -0.17 -9.81
N VAL A 81 -18.94 -1.04 -10.53
CA VAL A 81 -17.71 -0.69 -11.25
C VAL A 81 -17.90 -0.46 -12.74
N ALA A 82 -19.11 -0.63 -13.28
CA ALA A 82 -19.37 -0.63 -14.72
C ALA A 82 -18.89 0.65 -15.43
N SER A 83 -19.04 1.81 -14.77
CA SER A 83 -18.62 3.12 -15.29
C SER A 83 -17.17 3.49 -14.96
N GLY A 84 -16.46 2.66 -14.20
CA GLY A 84 -15.07 2.89 -13.84
C GLY A 84 -14.15 2.84 -15.06
N PRO A 85 -13.05 3.62 -15.08
CA PRO A 85 -12.03 3.48 -16.12
C PRO A 85 -11.37 2.09 -16.08
N PRO A 86 -10.84 1.60 -17.21
CA PRO A 86 -9.97 0.44 -17.19
C PRO A 86 -8.65 0.78 -16.49
N ILE A 87 -8.01 -0.20 -15.85
CA ILE A 87 -6.77 -0.01 -15.06
C ILE A 87 -5.67 0.72 -15.85
N ALA A 88 -5.54 0.46 -17.15
CA ALA A 88 -4.56 1.11 -18.01
C ALA A 88 -4.66 2.64 -18.04
N ARG A 89 -5.86 3.21 -17.82
CA ARG A 89 -6.06 4.66 -17.71
C ARG A 89 -5.74 5.22 -16.33
N VAL A 90 -5.89 4.40 -15.29
CA VAL A 90 -5.64 4.78 -13.89
C VAL A 90 -4.15 4.76 -13.55
N LEU A 91 -3.38 3.87 -14.16
CA LEU A 91 -1.95 3.68 -13.85
C LEU A 91 -1.09 4.97 -13.99
N PRO A 92 -1.26 5.83 -15.02
CA PRO A 92 -0.54 7.11 -15.07
C PRO A 92 -0.91 8.06 -13.92
N GLU A 93 -2.19 8.12 -13.54
CA GLU A 93 -2.66 8.95 -12.42
C GLU A 93 -2.09 8.44 -11.09
N LEU A 94 -2.07 7.12 -10.91
CA LEU A 94 -1.44 6.47 -9.77
C LEU A 94 0.06 6.78 -9.70
N ALA A 95 0.78 6.64 -10.82
CA ALA A 95 2.21 6.92 -10.87
C ALA A 95 2.51 8.38 -10.48
N ALA A 96 1.69 9.33 -10.93
CA ALA A 96 1.78 10.73 -10.54
C ALA A 96 1.47 10.94 -9.04
N ALA A 97 0.42 10.29 -8.51
CA ALA A 97 0.04 10.37 -7.10
C ALA A 97 1.13 9.81 -6.16
N CYS A 98 1.91 8.83 -6.64
CA CYS A 98 2.98 8.17 -5.91
C CYS A 98 4.36 8.79 -6.13
N ASP A 99 4.52 9.78 -7.00
CA ASP A 99 5.83 10.25 -7.43
C ASP A 99 6.69 10.75 -6.26
N GLY A 100 7.96 10.35 -6.25
CA GLY A 100 8.93 10.71 -5.21
C GLY A 100 8.64 10.21 -3.79
N ARG A 101 7.55 9.45 -3.55
CA ARG A 101 7.11 9.07 -2.20
C ARG A 101 7.44 7.60 -1.86
N VAL A 102 7.54 7.29 -0.57
CA VAL A 102 7.54 5.90 -0.09
C VAL A 102 6.12 5.36 -0.15
N LEU A 103 5.95 4.13 -0.62
CA LEU A 103 4.65 3.44 -0.59
C LEU A 103 4.48 2.68 0.71
N VAL A 104 3.26 2.65 1.23
CA VAL A 104 2.93 2.01 2.50
C VAL A 104 1.67 1.20 2.32
N GLY A 105 1.66 -0.04 2.80
CA GLY A 105 0.44 -0.85 2.77
C GLY A 105 0.54 -2.02 3.73
N HIS A 106 -0.45 -2.90 3.67
CA HIS A 106 -0.48 -4.11 4.48
C HIS A 106 -0.48 -5.33 3.56
N ALA A 107 0.59 -6.14 3.62
CA ALA A 107 0.85 -7.16 2.60
C ALA A 107 1.00 -6.59 1.16
N ILE A 108 1.49 -5.35 1.06
CA ILE A 108 1.60 -4.52 -0.15
C ILE A 108 2.33 -5.16 -1.35
N ASP A 109 3.08 -6.25 -1.14
CA ASP A 109 3.66 -7.02 -2.25
C ASP A 109 2.60 -7.56 -3.21
N PHE A 110 1.41 -7.91 -2.69
CA PHE A 110 0.29 -8.33 -3.52
C PHE A 110 -0.13 -7.21 -4.49
N ASP A 111 -0.39 -6.03 -3.94
CA ASP A 111 -0.81 -4.84 -4.69
C ASP A 111 0.21 -4.45 -5.75
N LEU A 112 1.48 -4.38 -5.36
CA LEU A 112 2.57 -4.02 -6.26
C LEU A 112 2.77 -5.08 -7.36
N ALA A 113 2.54 -6.36 -7.08
CA ALA A 113 2.62 -7.41 -8.09
C ALA A 113 1.49 -7.29 -9.12
N VAL A 114 0.25 -7.03 -8.68
CA VAL A 114 -0.90 -6.79 -9.57
C VAL A 114 -0.64 -5.55 -10.44
N LEU A 115 -0.23 -4.44 -9.85
CA LEU A 115 0.06 -3.19 -10.57
C LEU A 115 1.22 -3.34 -11.54
N THR A 116 2.27 -4.08 -11.17
CA THR A 116 3.41 -4.35 -12.06
C THR A 116 2.99 -5.16 -13.29
N ARG A 117 2.14 -6.18 -13.10
CA ARG A 117 1.56 -6.95 -14.20
C ARG A 117 0.74 -6.05 -15.12
N ASP A 118 -0.14 -5.24 -14.55
CA ASP A 118 -1.05 -4.38 -15.33
C ASP A 118 -0.30 -3.28 -16.07
N ALA A 119 0.72 -2.68 -15.44
CA ALA A 119 1.63 -1.75 -16.10
C ALA A 119 2.35 -2.40 -17.28
N ARG A 120 2.89 -3.61 -17.10
CA ARG A 120 3.53 -4.36 -18.19
C ARG A 120 2.55 -4.64 -19.34
N ALA A 121 1.32 -5.05 -19.05
CA ALA A 121 0.30 -5.31 -20.06
C ALA A 121 -0.10 -4.04 -20.83
N ALA A 122 -0.05 -2.87 -20.17
CA ALA A 122 -0.32 -1.56 -20.77
C ALA A 122 0.92 -0.91 -21.42
N ALA A 123 2.07 -1.60 -21.48
CA ALA A 123 3.35 -1.05 -21.92
C ALA A 123 3.80 0.22 -21.15
N LEU A 124 3.41 0.31 -19.88
CA LEU A 124 3.78 1.37 -18.94
C LEU A 124 4.92 0.92 -18.02
N PRO A 125 5.76 1.84 -17.52
CA PRO A 125 6.76 1.52 -16.52
C PRO A 125 6.09 1.10 -15.19
N PRO A 126 6.68 0.15 -14.44
CA PRO A 126 6.19 -0.20 -13.12
C PRO A 126 6.52 0.90 -12.11
N LEU A 127 5.78 0.93 -10.99
CA LEU A 127 6.15 1.74 -9.83
C LEU A 127 7.50 1.23 -9.28
N ARG A 128 8.46 2.15 -9.09
CA ARG A 128 9.81 1.84 -8.60
C ARG A 128 10.08 2.39 -7.21
N ASN A 129 9.05 2.89 -6.56
CA ASN A 129 9.10 3.44 -5.22
C ASN A 129 9.54 2.35 -4.21
N PRO A 130 10.31 2.70 -3.17
CA PRO A 130 10.46 1.81 -2.03
C PRO A 130 9.10 1.64 -1.34
N ALA A 131 8.86 0.44 -0.82
CA ALA A 131 7.63 0.07 -0.16
C ALA A 131 7.87 -0.44 1.26
N LEU A 132 7.09 0.08 2.20
CA LEU A 132 7.00 -0.38 3.57
C LEU A 132 5.71 -1.17 3.76
N ASP A 133 5.86 -2.37 4.31
CA ASP A 133 4.77 -3.29 4.58
C ASP A 133 4.56 -3.36 6.10
N THR A 134 3.42 -2.82 6.56
CA THR A 134 3.08 -2.75 7.98
C THR A 134 3.09 -4.11 8.66
N ARG A 135 2.70 -5.18 7.95
CA ARG A 135 2.75 -6.55 8.46
C ARG A 135 4.17 -7.01 8.75
N HIS A 136 5.09 -6.78 7.82
CA HIS A 136 6.49 -7.18 7.99
C HIS A 136 7.23 -6.29 8.99
N LEU A 137 6.89 -5.00 9.04
CA LEU A 137 7.41 -4.08 10.05
C LEU A 137 6.98 -4.48 11.47
N ALA A 138 5.71 -4.85 11.66
CA ALA A 138 5.24 -5.37 12.95
C ALA A 138 6.01 -6.63 13.36
N LEU A 139 6.20 -7.57 12.44
CA LEU A 139 7.01 -8.78 12.67
C LEU A 139 8.49 -8.49 12.94
N ALA A 140 9.03 -7.39 12.41
CA ALA A 140 10.39 -6.95 12.71
C ALA A 140 10.52 -6.39 14.14
N LEU A 141 9.45 -5.84 14.71
CA LEU A 141 9.40 -5.41 16.11
C LEU A 141 9.22 -6.57 17.08
N ASP A 142 8.40 -7.56 16.70
CA ASP A 142 8.13 -8.78 17.48
C ASP A 142 7.88 -9.98 16.55
N ARG A 143 8.86 -10.89 16.50
CA ARG A 143 8.82 -12.12 15.69
C ARG A 143 7.78 -13.14 16.16
N HIS A 144 7.23 -12.99 17.36
CA HIS A 144 6.28 -13.93 17.97
C HIS A 144 4.83 -13.46 17.86
N LEU A 145 4.59 -12.31 17.22
CA LEU A 145 3.25 -11.82 16.88
C LEU A 145 2.44 -12.90 16.16
N ARG A 146 1.33 -13.31 16.79
CA ARG A 146 0.39 -14.30 16.26
C ARG A 146 -0.62 -13.67 15.33
N GLU A 147 -1.15 -12.53 15.76
CA GLU A 147 -2.11 -11.75 15.00
C GLU A 147 -1.40 -10.65 14.21
N ILE A 148 -1.56 -10.68 12.90
CA ILE A 148 -0.84 -9.83 11.94
C ILE A 148 -1.74 -9.38 10.78
N THR A 149 -3.06 -9.59 10.89
CA THR A 149 -4.05 -8.94 10.03
C THR A 149 -4.00 -7.43 10.22
N LEU A 150 -4.59 -6.70 9.28
CA LEU A 150 -4.69 -5.24 9.36
C LEU A 150 -5.45 -4.84 10.65
N GLU A 151 -6.57 -5.51 10.90
CA GLU A 151 -7.45 -5.29 12.04
C GLU A 151 -6.76 -5.61 13.35
N GLY A 152 -6.07 -6.74 13.45
CA GLY A 152 -5.41 -7.12 14.69
C GLY A 152 -4.19 -6.25 15.01
N LEU A 153 -3.46 -5.76 13.99
CA LEU A 153 -2.44 -4.73 14.21
C LEU A 153 -3.06 -3.39 14.60
N ALA A 154 -4.17 -3.00 13.97
CA ALA A 154 -4.88 -1.77 14.30
C ALA A 154 -5.35 -1.78 15.76
N GLU A 155 -6.01 -2.85 16.19
CA GLU A 155 -6.48 -3.08 17.55
C GLU A 155 -5.32 -3.00 18.55
N ARG A 156 -4.24 -3.76 18.31
CA ARG A 156 -3.06 -3.78 19.18
C ARG A 156 -2.43 -2.39 19.35
N LEU A 157 -2.44 -1.57 18.30
CA LEU A 157 -1.80 -0.25 18.28
C LEU A 157 -2.76 0.90 18.66
N GLY A 158 -4.02 0.59 18.98
CA GLY A 158 -5.05 1.59 19.27
C GLY A 158 -5.35 2.50 18.07
N VAL A 159 -5.30 1.93 16.86
CA VAL A 159 -5.63 2.59 15.60
C VAL A 159 -7.07 2.22 15.22
N PRO A 160 -7.93 3.17 14.85
CA PRO A 160 -9.26 2.86 14.36
C PRO A 160 -9.16 2.15 12.99
N VAL A 161 -9.95 1.09 12.82
CA VAL A 161 -10.21 0.51 11.49
C VAL A 161 -11.31 1.35 10.83
N ILE A 162 -10.99 1.95 9.68
CA ILE A 162 -11.88 2.86 8.96
C ILE A 162 -12.37 2.15 7.70
N ASP A 163 -13.69 2.09 7.47
CA ASP A 163 -14.32 1.56 6.25
C ASP A 163 -13.64 0.28 5.70
N ARG A 164 -13.54 -0.74 6.56
CA ARG A 164 -12.84 -1.99 6.28
C ARG A 164 -13.31 -2.65 4.98
N HIS A 165 -12.36 -3.21 4.22
CA HIS A 165 -12.60 -3.80 2.88
C HIS A 165 -13.03 -2.77 1.82
N THR A 166 -12.66 -1.52 2.05
CA THR A 166 -12.56 -0.54 0.98
C THR A 166 -11.10 -0.19 0.81
N ALA A 167 -10.63 -0.07 -0.43
CA ALA A 167 -9.25 0.30 -0.72
C ALA A 167 -8.80 1.56 0.05
N ALA A 168 -9.69 2.55 0.16
CA ALA A 168 -9.38 3.77 0.88
C ALA A 168 -9.32 3.58 2.41
N GLY A 169 -10.26 2.83 2.99
CA GLY A 169 -10.29 2.54 4.42
C GLY A 169 -9.07 1.73 4.86
N ASP A 170 -8.70 0.73 4.07
CA ASP A 170 -7.55 -0.12 4.33
C ASP A 170 -6.22 0.64 4.16
N ALA A 171 -6.07 1.44 3.10
CA ALA A 171 -4.92 2.33 2.92
C ALA A 171 -4.78 3.33 4.09
N LEU A 172 -5.88 3.97 4.50
CA LEU A 172 -5.87 4.88 5.65
C LEU A 172 -5.43 4.17 6.94
N THR A 173 -6.00 3.01 7.21
CA THR A 173 -5.68 2.20 8.40
C THR A 173 -4.20 1.79 8.38
N ALA A 174 -3.68 1.34 7.23
CA ALA A 174 -2.27 0.98 7.07
C ALA A 174 -1.33 2.18 7.30
N GLY A 175 -1.68 3.36 6.77
CA GLY A 175 -0.92 4.60 7.02
C GLY A 175 -0.86 4.98 8.50
N LEU A 176 -1.98 4.87 9.21
CA LEU A 176 -2.06 5.12 10.65
C LEU A 176 -1.27 4.09 11.47
N ILE A 177 -1.32 2.81 11.08
CA ILE A 177 -0.49 1.75 11.67
C ILE A 177 0.98 2.09 11.50
N LEU A 178 1.43 2.48 10.31
CA LEU A 178 2.82 2.87 10.10
C LEU A 178 3.24 3.98 11.07
N LEU A 179 2.43 5.03 11.23
CA LEU A 179 2.74 6.13 12.15
C LEU A 179 2.90 5.68 13.60
N ARG A 180 2.21 4.61 14.02
CA ARG A 180 2.42 3.99 15.34
C ARG A 180 3.69 3.15 15.40
N LEU A 181 3.91 2.30 14.40
CA LEU A 181 5.13 1.48 14.30
C LEU A 181 6.40 2.34 14.26
N LEU A 182 6.37 3.49 13.57
CA LEU A 182 7.50 4.42 13.52
C LEU A 182 7.93 4.89 14.91
N ARG A 183 6.98 5.19 15.80
CA ARG A 183 7.29 5.59 17.19
C ARG A 183 8.00 4.48 17.95
N ASP A 184 7.54 3.24 17.78
CA ASP A 184 8.16 2.07 18.43
C ASP A 184 9.57 1.81 17.89
N PHE A 185 9.79 2.00 16.59
CA PHE A 185 11.10 1.91 15.97
C PHE A 185 12.04 3.02 16.44
N GLU A 186 11.57 4.26 16.54
CA GLU A 186 12.36 5.39 17.08
C GLU A 186 12.79 5.11 18.53
N ALA A 187 11.89 4.57 19.36
CA ALA A 187 12.20 4.16 20.73
C ALA A 187 13.26 3.04 20.80
N LYS A 188 13.35 2.20 19.77
CA LYS A 188 14.38 1.15 19.61
C LYS A 188 15.64 1.64 18.90
N GLY A 189 15.77 2.95 18.64
CA GLY A 189 16.98 3.55 18.05
C GLY A 189 17.08 3.45 16.53
N VAL A 190 16.02 3.03 15.83
CA VAL A 190 15.94 3.08 14.37
C VAL A 190 15.80 4.54 13.92
N ARG A 191 16.58 4.97 12.94
CA ARG A 191 16.65 6.40 12.56
C ARG A 191 16.32 6.69 11.10
N THR A 192 16.48 5.72 10.21
CA THR A 192 16.36 5.97 8.77
C THR A 192 15.39 5.01 8.08
N LEU A 193 14.91 5.42 6.91
CA LEU A 193 14.17 4.52 6.03
C LEU A 193 14.99 3.30 5.61
N ALA A 194 16.31 3.44 5.39
CA ALA A 194 17.17 2.32 5.06
C ALA A 194 17.20 1.26 6.16
N ASP A 195 17.13 1.67 7.44
CA ASP A 195 17.00 0.75 8.56
C ASP A 195 15.68 -0.02 8.51
N LEU A 196 14.56 0.67 8.29
CA LEU A 196 13.24 0.02 8.17
C LEU A 196 13.21 -0.98 7.01
N LEU A 197 13.72 -0.60 5.84
CA LEU A 197 13.80 -1.47 4.67
C LEU A 197 14.70 -2.68 4.90
N ARG A 198 15.78 -2.55 5.69
CA ARG A 198 16.61 -3.67 6.12
C ARG A 198 15.84 -4.60 7.07
N LEU A 199 15.26 -4.06 8.13
CA LEU A 199 14.53 -4.82 9.16
C LEU A 199 13.33 -5.59 8.57
N GLN A 200 12.56 -4.94 7.69
CA GLN A 200 11.48 -5.59 6.94
C GLN A 200 11.98 -6.77 6.09
N ARG A 201 13.10 -6.60 5.37
CA ARG A 201 13.67 -7.68 4.55
C ARG A 201 14.16 -8.86 5.41
N GLU A 202 14.71 -8.59 6.58
CA GLU A 202 15.10 -9.64 7.52
C GLU A 202 13.90 -10.39 8.08
N ALA A 203 12.82 -9.68 8.44
CA ALA A 203 11.58 -10.30 8.92
C ALA A 203 10.94 -11.20 7.85
N ARG A 204 11.01 -10.81 6.57
CA ARG A 204 10.53 -11.62 5.44
C ARG A 204 11.24 -12.95 5.28
N ARG A 205 12.57 -12.97 5.43
CA ARG A 205 13.40 -14.17 5.19
C ARG A 205 13.27 -15.24 6.28
N ARG A 206 12.64 -14.92 7.40
CA ARG A 206 12.51 -15.79 8.57
C ARG A 206 11.17 -16.56 8.61
N ARG A 207 10.34 -16.42 7.56
CA ARG A 207 9.14 -17.23 7.31
C ARG A 207 9.47 -18.33 6.32
#